data_AF-A0A1H9XW98-F1
#
_entry.id   AF-A0A1H9XW98-F1
#
_cell.length_a   1.000
_cell.length_b   1.000
_cell.length_c   1.000
_cell.angle_alpha   90.00
_cell.angle_beta   90.00
_cell.angle_gamma   90.00
#
_symmetry.space_group_name_H-M   'P 1'
#
loop_
_entity.id
_entity.type
_entity.pdbx_description
1 polymer ?
#
loop_
_entity_poly.entity_id
_entity_poly.type
_entity_poly.pdbx_seq_one_letter_code
_entity_poly.pdbx_strand_id
1 'polypeptide(L)' 'MRRFLFDSSGVLRPVVLAGLFVVVPVAVLALASWGGWAGLTVIAVIFAVGLVLIVRSDR' A
#
# COMPACT_ATOMS: atom_id res chain seq x y z
N MET A 1 7.32 -14.89 15.31
CA MET A 1 7.15 -13.91 14.20
C MET A 1 6.28 -12.70 14.56
N ARG A 2 5.22 -12.83 15.36
CA ARG A 2 4.30 -11.74 15.73
C ARG A 2 4.95 -10.51 16.42
N ARG A 3 6.03 -10.71 17.20
CA ARG A 3 6.79 -9.64 17.88
C ARG A 3 7.60 -8.73 16.95
N PHE A 4 7.87 -9.13 15.71
CA PHE A 4 8.61 -8.30 14.76
C PHE A 4 7.70 -7.34 13.99
N LEU A 5 6.44 -7.72 13.81
CA LEU A 5 5.45 -7.00 13.00
C LEU A 5 4.66 -5.97 13.82
N PHE A 6 4.44 -6.25 15.10
CA PHE A 6 3.60 -5.45 16.00
C PHE A 6 4.41 -4.97 17.19
N ASP A 7 4.21 -3.71 17.54
CA ASP A 7 4.75 -3.11 18.76
C ASP A 7 4.03 -3.66 20.01
N SER A 8 4.53 -3.38 21.21
CA SER A 8 3.95 -3.85 22.48
C SER A 8 2.49 -3.40 22.69
N SER A 9 2.06 -2.35 22.01
CA SER A 9 0.69 -1.84 21.94
C SER A 9 -0.25 -2.61 20.99
N GLY A 10 0.28 -3.60 20.26
CA GLY A 10 -0.47 -4.33 19.23
C GLY A 10 -0.60 -3.58 17.90
N VAL A 11 0.00 -2.39 17.77
CA VAL A 11 0.02 -1.59 16.54
C VAL A 11 1.16 -2.04 15.63
N LEU A 12 0.92 -2.07 14.32
CA LEU A 12 1.95 -2.44 13.34
C LEU A 12 3.14 -1.46 13.43
N ARG A 13 4.37 -1.96 13.50
CA ARG A 13 5.53 -1.08 13.70
C ARG A 13 5.67 -0.12 12.50
N PRO A 14 5.99 1.17 12.71
CA PRO A 14 6.11 2.14 11.63
C PRO A 14 7.09 1.71 10.53
N VAL A 15 8.18 1.03 10.91
CA VAL A 15 9.18 0.47 9.98
C VAL A 15 8.59 -0.61 9.07
N VAL A 16 7.71 -1.44 9.61
CA VAL A 16 7.01 -2.49 8.85
C VAL A 16 6.01 -1.85 7.90
N LEU A 17 5.32 -0.82 8.36
CA LEU A 17 4.36 -0.06 7.56
C LEU A 17 5.05 0.67 6.40
N ALA A 18 6.19 1.29 6.65
CA ALA A 18 7.06 1.89 5.63
C ALA A 18 7.60 0.84 4.64
N GLY A 19 8.03 -0.31 5.13
CA GLY A 19 8.46 -1.42 4.27
C GLY A 19 7.34 -1.92 3.37
N LEU A 20 6.13 -2.07 3.90
CA LEU A 20 4.95 -2.46 3.11
C LEU A 20 4.65 -1.43 2.01
N PHE A 21 4.76 -0.14 2.35
CA PHE A 21 4.54 0.98 1.43
C PHE A 21 5.54 1.01 0.26
N VAL A 22 6.73 0.44 0.42
CA VAL A 22 7.75 0.36 -0.63
C VAL A 22 7.63 -0.94 -1.42
N VAL A 23 7.40 -2.07 -0.74
CA VAL A 23 7.33 -3.39 -1.37
C VAL A 23 6.12 -3.53 -2.28
N VAL A 24 4.96 -2.97 -1.88
CA VAL A 24 3.72 -3.07 -2.66
C VAL A 24 3.84 -2.36 -4.02
N PRO A 25 4.28 -1.09 -4.13
CA PRO A 25 4.53 -0.45 -5.42
C PRO A 25 5.58 -1.17 -6.27
N VAL A 26 6.65 -1.68 -5.67
CA VAL A 26 7.70 -2.40 -6.40
C VAL A 26 7.17 -3.69 -6.99
N ALA A 27 6.38 -4.46 -6.23
CA ALA A 27 5.73 -5.67 -6.73
C ALA A 27 4.73 -5.36 -7.85
N VAL A 28 3.98 -4.27 -7.71
CA VAL A 28 3.05 -3.76 -8.73
C VAL A 28 3.77 -3.37 -10.01
N LEU A 29 4.88 -2.62 -9.91
CA LEU A 29 5.68 -2.21 -11.06
C LEU A 29 6.31 -3.42 -11.76
N ALA A 30 6.79 -4.40 -10.98
CA ALA A 30 7.28 -5.66 -11.51
C ALA A 30 6.16 -6.43 -12.23
N LEU A 31 4.95 -6.49 -11.67
CA LEU A 31 3.80 -7.14 -12.32
C LEU A 31 3.36 -6.39 -13.59
N ALA A 32 3.40 -5.07 -13.56
CA ALA A 32 3.09 -4.21 -14.71
C ALA A 32 4.09 -4.42 -15.86
N SER A 33 5.37 -4.70 -15.53
CA SER A 33 6.40 -4.96 -16.54
C SER A 33 6.17 -6.25 -17.35
N TRP A 34 5.34 -7.18 -16.85
CA TRP A 34 4.95 -8.41 -17.54
C TRP A 34 3.74 -8.22 -18.49
N GLY A 35 3.09 -7.05 -18.46
CA GLY A 35 1.95 -6.71 -19.31
C GLY A 35 1.25 -5.47 -18.78
N GLY A 36 1.41 -4.34 -19.48
CA GLY A 36 1.11 -2.98 -18.98
C GLY A 36 -0.32 -2.70 -18.49
N TRP A 37 -1.25 -3.62 -18.70
CA TRP A 37 -2.63 -3.55 -18.20
C TRP A 37 -2.71 -3.60 -16.67
N ALA A 38 -1.83 -4.37 -16.02
CA ALA A 38 -1.78 -4.49 -14.57
C ALA A 38 -1.28 -3.20 -13.88
N GLY A 39 -0.37 -2.46 -14.52
CA GLY A 39 0.13 -1.19 -14.00
C GLY A 39 -0.95 -0.10 -13.99
N LEU A 40 -1.73 -0.03 -15.07
CA LEU A 40 -2.84 0.92 -15.19
C LEU A 40 -3.94 0.67 -14.16
N THR A 41 -4.25 -0.60 -13.87
CA THR A 41 -5.26 -0.94 -12.86
C THR A 41 -4.81 -0.51 -11.46
N VAL A 42 -3.54 -0.67 -11.13
CA VAL A 42 -3.06 -0.30 -9.79
C VAL A 42 -3.00 1.21 -9.59
N ILE A 43 -2.56 1.97 -10.59
CA ILE A 43 -2.61 3.44 -10.54
C ILE A 43 -4.06 3.90 -10.33
N ALA A 44 -5.02 3.33 -11.06
CA ALA A 44 -6.43 3.65 -10.89
C ALA A 44 -6.95 3.35 -9.48
N VAL A 45 -6.54 2.21 -8.90
CA VAL A 45 -6.93 1.83 -7.52
C VAL A 45 -6.30 2.77 -6.48
N ILE A 46 -5.02 3.16 -6.63
CA ILE A 46 -4.37 4.11 -5.72
C ILE A 46 -5.09 5.46 -5.74
N PHE A 47 -5.42 5.98 -6.94
CA PHE A 47 -6.18 7.21 -7.07
C PHE A 47 -7.57 7.10 -6.47
N ALA A 48 -8.29 6.00 -6.71
CA ALA A 48 -9.62 5.79 -6.15
C ALA A 48 -9.59 5.70 -4.61
N VAL A 49 -8.64 4.95 -4.04
CA VAL A 49 -8.47 4.83 -2.58
C VAL A 49 -8.09 6.18 -1.98
N GLY A 50 -7.15 6.91 -2.58
CA GLY A 50 -6.75 8.24 -2.13
C GLY A 50 -7.93 9.22 -2.14
N LEU A 51 -8.71 9.24 -3.23
CA LEU A 51 -9.90 10.08 -3.34
C LEU A 51 -10.94 9.74 -2.26
N VAL A 52 -11.21 8.45 -2.03
CA VAL A 52 -12.16 8.00 -1.00
C VAL A 52 -11.69 8.39 0.40
N LEU A 53 -10.39 8.31 0.69
CA LEU A 53 -9.84 8.71 1.97
C LEU A 53 -9.94 10.23 2.19
N ILE A 54 -9.66 11.03 1.14
CA ILE A 54 -9.83 12.48 1.18
C ILE A 54 -11.29 12.85 1.44
N VAL A 55 -12.22 12.25 0.69
CA VAL A 55 -13.67 12.48 0.87
C VAL A 55 -14.16 12.08 2.26
N ARG A 56 -13.58 11.02 2.85
CA ARG A 56 -13.89 10.63 4.24
C ARG A 56 -13.26 11.55 5.28
N SER A 57 -12.15 12.20 4.97
CA SER A 57 -11.49 13.15 5.88
C SER A 57 -12.21 14.50 5.93
N ASP A 58 -12.95 14.85 4.87
CA ASP A 58 -13.69 16.10 4.74
C ASP A 58 -15.12 16.05 5.34
N ARG A 59 -15.54 14.88 5.84
CA ARG A 59 -16.82 14.68 6.54
C ARG A 59 -16.61 14.47 8.03
#